data_AF-A0AAW9J548-F1
#
_entry.id   AF-A0AAW9J548-F1
#
_cell.length_a   1.000
_cell.length_b   1.000
_cell.length_c   1.000
_cell.angle_alpha   90.00
_cell.angle_beta   90.00
_cell.angle_gamma   90.00
#
_symmetry.space_group_name_H-M   'P 1'
#
loop_
_entity.id
_entity.type
_entity.pdbx_description
1 polymer ?
#
loop_
_entity_poly.entity_id
_entity_poly.type
_entity_poly.pdbx_seq_one_letter_code
_entity_poly.pdbx_strand_id
1 'polypeptide(L)'
;DEYRVSQKGETYISEATGTLGKSLRAFAPIYDEENKKEIGFVCVGTLTHSVETAKHTAILYIILIAIGGLTVGIIGAFLLANNIKKILMGLEPDEITKLYNERMGIIDAIHEGLVAVDHIGIITLINDSALKILNLKNAVNKEQIIGHNVEEVIPNTHMINVLETG
;
A
#
# COMPACT_ATOMS: atom_id res chain seq x y z
N ASP A 1 -16.08 -52.72 2.42
CA ASP A 1 -16.14 -51.40 3.07
C ASP A 1 -17.32 -51.25 4.02
N GLU A 2 -18.13 -52.29 4.26
CA GLU A 2 -19.40 -52.23 5.03
C GLU A 2 -19.28 -52.76 6.46
N TYR A 3 -18.10 -53.26 6.83
CA TYR A 3 -17.87 -53.94 8.11
C TYR A 3 -18.22 -53.06 9.32
N ARG A 4 -17.89 -51.77 9.26
CA ARG A 4 -18.11 -50.84 10.38
C ARG A 4 -19.59 -50.55 10.62
N VAL A 5 -20.39 -50.44 9.55
CA VAL A 5 -21.82 -50.22 9.73
C VAL A 5 -22.49 -51.52 10.20
N SER A 6 -22.18 -52.66 9.57
CA SER A 6 -22.85 -53.93 9.84
C SER A 6 -22.47 -54.62 11.17
N GLN A 7 -21.27 -54.36 11.71
CA GLN A 7 -20.80 -55.03 12.94
C GLN A 7 -20.74 -54.09 14.15
N LYS A 8 -20.68 -52.78 13.91
CA LYS A 8 -20.53 -51.79 14.99
C LYS A 8 -21.66 -50.76 15.03
N GLY A 9 -22.61 -50.79 14.09
CA GLY A 9 -23.68 -49.79 14.00
C GLY A 9 -23.13 -48.37 13.84
N GLU A 10 -21.97 -48.21 13.20
CA GLU A 10 -21.33 -46.89 13.05
C GLU A 10 -21.83 -46.16 11.80
N THR A 11 -22.18 -44.88 11.96
CA THR A 11 -22.36 -43.95 10.83
C THR A 11 -21.01 -43.37 10.43
N TYR A 12 -20.62 -43.53 9.17
CA TYR A 12 -19.36 -42.98 8.66
C TYR A 12 -19.43 -42.68 7.16
N ILE A 13 -18.45 -41.89 6.73
CA ILE A 13 -18.24 -41.55 5.33
C ILE A 13 -16.99 -42.29 4.86
N SER A 14 -17.07 -42.90 3.68
CA SER A 14 -15.94 -43.56 3.02
C SER A 14 -15.77 -43.03 1.60
N GLU A 15 -14.52 -42.96 1.16
CA GLU A 15 -14.17 -42.62 -0.21
C GLU A 15 -13.76 -43.90 -0.95
N ALA A 16 -14.48 -44.22 -2.03
CA ALA A 16 -14.25 -45.43 -2.80
C ALA A 16 -14.22 -45.13 -4.30
N THR A 17 -13.33 -45.81 -5.02
CA THR A 17 -13.24 -45.73 -6.48
C THR A 17 -14.02 -46.88 -7.10
N GLY A 18 -15.12 -46.57 -7.80
CA GLY A 18 -15.92 -47.54 -8.55
C GLY A 18 -15.66 -47.51 -10.04
N THR A 19 -16.38 -48.31 -10.81
CA THR A 19 -16.32 -48.35 -12.29
C THR A 19 -16.70 -47.03 -12.95
N LEU A 20 -17.46 -46.18 -12.25
CA LEU A 20 -17.93 -44.86 -12.68
C LEU A 20 -17.10 -43.69 -12.09
N GLY A 21 -15.98 -43.97 -11.42
CA GLY A 21 -15.07 -42.96 -10.86
C GLY A 21 -15.06 -42.87 -9.33
N LYS A 22 -14.36 -41.85 -8.81
CA LYS A 22 -14.24 -41.59 -7.37
C LYS A 22 -15.60 -41.18 -6.80
N SER A 23 -16.05 -41.82 -5.74
CA SER A 23 -17.35 -41.58 -5.12
C SER A 23 -17.21 -41.43 -3.60
N LEU A 24 -17.91 -40.43 -3.06
CA LEU A 24 -18.09 -40.27 -1.63
C LEU A 24 -19.36 -41.02 -1.22
N ARG A 25 -19.24 -41.93 -0.25
CA ARG A 25 -20.34 -42.78 0.22
C ARG A 25 -20.55 -42.58 1.72
N ALA A 26 -21.80 -42.42 2.12
CA ALA A 26 -22.18 -42.38 3.53
C ALA A 26 -22.97 -43.65 3.87
N PHE A 27 -22.60 -44.28 4.99
CA PHE A 27 -23.24 -45.46 5.54
C PHE A 27 -23.91 -45.08 6.86
N ALA A 28 -25.16 -45.51 7.05
CA ALA A 28 -25.88 -45.37 8.30
C ALA A 28 -26.68 -46.65 8.61
N PRO A 29 -26.62 -47.18 9.84
CA PRO A 29 -27.40 -48.35 10.23
C PRO A 29 -28.88 -47.98 10.39
N ILE A 30 -29.74 -48.97 10.18
CA ILE A 30 -31.20 -48.89 10.35
C ILE A 30 -31.57 -49.78 11.53
N TYR A 31 -32.33 -49.24 12.48
CA TYR A 31 -32.77 -49.93 13.69
C TYR A 31 -34.28 -50.19 13.65
N ASP A 32 -34.69 -51.32 14.21
CA ASP A 32 -36.10 -51.66 14.47
C ASP A 32 -36.69 -50.76 15.57
N GLU A 33 -37.91 -50.25 15.39
CA GLU A 33 -38.56 -49.30 16.31
C GLU A 33 -38.88 -49.90 17.67
N GLU A 34 -39.22 -51.20 17.74
CA GLU A 34 -39.65 -51.83 19.00
C GLU A 34 -38.46 -52.31 19.82
N ASN A 35 -37.47 -52.94 19.17
CA ASN A 35 -36.39 -53.64 19.87
C ASN A 35 -35.03 -52.91 19.80
N LYS A 36 -34.96 -51.76 19.10
CA LYS A 36 -33.72 -51.01 18.82
C LYS A 36 -32.58 -51.88 18.25
N LYS A 37 -32.93 -53.00 17.62
CA LYS A 37 -31.98 -53.94 17.04
C LYS A 37 -31.63 -53.46 15.64
N GLU A 38 -30.34 -53.49 15.29
CA GLU A 38 -29.91 -53.19 13.93
C GLU A 38 -30.46 -54.26 12.97
N ILE A 39 -31.18 -53.81 11.94
CA ILE A 39 -31.82 -54.67 10.92
C ILE A 39 -31.18 -54.53 9.54
N GLY A 40 -30.28 -53.56 9.36
CA GLY A 40 -29.56 -53.34 8.11
C GLY A 40 -28.89 -51.97 8.08
N PHE A 41 -28.49 -51.53 6.89
CA PHE A 41 -27.90 -50.22 6.68
C PHE A 41 -28.34 -49.61 5.35
N VAL A 42 -28.29 -48.29 5.25
CA VAL A 42 -28.44 -47.54 4.00
C VAL A 42 -27.10 -46.99 3.56
N CYS A 43 -26.83 -47.06 2.25
CA CYS A 43 -25.67 -46.44 1.63
C CYS A 43 -26.14 -45.43 0.58
N VAL A 44 -25.72 -44.18 0.72
CA VAL A 44 -25.92 -43.15 -0.32
C VAL A 44 -24.55 -42.72 -0.85
N GLY A 45 -24.41 -42.70 -2.17
CA GLY A 45 -23.15 -42.35 -2.84
C GLY A 45 -23.36 -41.28 -3.89
N THR A 46 -22.47 -40.29 -3.93
CA THR A 46 -22.39 -39.31 -5.02
C THR A 46 -21.05 -39.42 -5.75
N LEU A 47 -21.05 -39.16 -7.07
CA LEU A 47 -19.83 -39.14 -7.87
C LEU A 47 -19.09 -37.83 -7.60
N THR A 48 -17.82 -37.92 -7.24
CA THR A 48 -16.97 -36.76 -6.98
C THR A 48 -16.54 -36.06 -8.28
N HIS A 49 -16.74 -36.69 -9.44
CA HIS A 49 -16.35 -36.17 -10.75
C HIS A 49 -17.05 -34.84 -11.11
N SER A 50 -18.24 -34.57 -10.56
CA SER A 50 -18.95 -33.28 -10.73
C SER A 50 -18.25 -32.09 -10.05
N VAL A 51 -17.26 -32.36 -9.18
CA VAL A 51 -16.48 -31.34 -8.46
C VAL A 51 -15.16 -31.02 -9.17
N GLU A 52 -14.67 -31.94 -10.02
CA GLU A 52 -13.35 -31.81 -10.64
C GLU A 52 -13.35 -30.79 -11.78
N THR A 53 -14.41 -30.76 -12.61
CA THR A 53 -14.54 -29.80 -13.71
C THR A 53 -14.78 -28.36 -13.21
N ALA A 54 -15.60 -28.19 -12.16
CA ALA A 54 -15.82 -26.88 -11.53
C ALA A 54 -14.55 -26.35 -10.83
N LYS A 55 -13.76 -27.25 -10.24
CA LYS A 55 -12.48 -26.91 -9.60
C LYS A 55 -11.44 -26.44 -10.63
N HIS A 56 -11.35 -27.08 -11.78
CA HIS A 56 -10.41 -26.66 -12.84
C HIS A 56 -10.71 -25.27 -13.38
N THR A 57 -11.98 -24.96 -13.65
CA THR A 57 -12.39 -23.62 -14.09
C THR A 57 -12.10 -22.57 -13.03
N ALA A 58 -12.41 -22.84 -11.76
CA ALA A 58 -12.12 -21.92 -10.66
C ALA A 58 -10.62 -21.65 -10.49
N ILE A 59 -9.78 -22.70 -10.54
CA ILE A 59 -8.32 -22.56 -10.46
C ILE A 59 -7.78 -21.73 -11.64
N LEU A 60 -8.30 -21.95 -12.85
CA LEU A 60 -7.89 -21.18 -14.02
C LEU A 60 -8.21 -19.68 -13.86
N TYR A 61 -9.40 -19.34 -13.36
CA TYR A 61 -9.76 -17.95 -13.08
C TYR A 61 -8.86 -17.32 -12.02
N ILE A 62 -8.54 -18.05 -10.94
CA ILE A 62 -7.63 -17.56 -9.89
C ILE A 62 -6.25 -17.26 -10.49
N ILE A 63 -5.72 -18.16 -11.32
CA ILE A 63 -4.43 -17.96 -11.99
C ILE A 63 -4.48 -16.74 -12.92
N LEU A 64 -5.54 -16.59 -13.72
CA LEU A 64 -5.69 -15.46 -14.63
C LEU A 64 -5.77 -14.12 -13.88
N ILE A 65 -6.53 -14.05 -12.80
CA ILE A 65 -6.63 -12.85 -11.96
C ILE A 65 -5.30 -12.56 -11.28
N ALA A 66 -4.60 -13.58 -10.77
CA ALA A 66 -3.29 -13.42 -10.15
C ALA A 66 -2.24 -12.87 -11.13
N ILE A 67 -2.18 -13.43 -12.34
CA ILE A 67 -1.28 -12.94 -13.40
C ILE A 67 -1.66 -11.52 -13.81
N GLY A 68 -2.96 -11.23 -13.97
CA GLY A 68 -3.46 -9.91 -14.29
C GLY A 68 -3.07 -8.87 -13.23
N GLY A 69 -3.32 -9.17 -11.96
CA GLY A 69 -2.95 -8.32 -10.83
C GLY A 69 -1.45 -8.09 -10.72
N LEU A 70 -0.64 -9.14 -10.91
CA LEU A 70 0.81 -9.04 -10.90
C LEU A 70 1.33 -8.17 -12.06
N THR A 71 0.75 -8.33 -13.24
CA THR A 71 1.10 -7.52 -14.43
C THR A 71 0.79 -6.04 -14.19
N VAL A 72 -0.41 -5.73 -13.69
CA VAL A 72 -0.80 -4.35 -13.35
C VAL A 72 0.11 -3.80 -12.25
N GLY A 73 0.45 -4.60 -11.25
CA GLY A 73 1.38 -4.21 -10.19
C GLY A 73 2.78 -3.86 -10.70
N ILE A 74 3.35 -4.69 -11.58
CA ILE A 74 4.66 -4.43 -12.22
C ILE A 74 4.61 -3.16 -13.07
N ILE A 75 3.59 -3.02 -13.91
CA ILE A 75 3.44 -1.83 -14.77
C ILE A 75 3.30 -0.58 -13.90
N GLY A 76 2.47 -0.62 -12.86
CA GLY A 76 2.28 0.49 -11.92
C GLY A 76 3.57 0.87 -11.18
N ALA A 77 4.29 -0.12 -10.66
CA ALA A 77 5.57 0.10 -9.99
C ALA A 77 6.62 0.70 -10.93
N PHE A 78 6.70 0.19 -12.17
CA PHE A 78 7.62 0.71 -13.18
C PHE A 78 7.28 2.15 -13.58
N LEU A 79 6.00 2.45 -13.83
CA LEU A 79 5.54 3.81 -14.14
C LEU A 79 5.84 4.78 -12.99
N LEU A 80 5.59 4.38 -11.75
CA LEU A 80 5.87 5.19 -10.57
C LEU A 80 7.36 5.47 -10.41
N ALA A 81 8.20 4.44 -10.51
CA ALA A 81 9.65 4.57 -10.43
C ALA A 81 10.19 5.51 -11.52
N ASN A 82 9.71 5.35 -12.77
CA ASN A 82 10.14 6.20 -13.87
C ASN A 82 9.63 7.64 -13.73
N ASN A 83 8.43 7.84 -13.20
CA ASN A 83 7.90 9.17 -12.91
C ASN A 83 8.72 9.88 -11.82
N ILE A 84 9.05 9.18 -10.73
CA ILE A 84 9.92 9.71 -9.67
C ILE A 84 11.30 10.07 -10.24
N LYS A 85 11.90 9.17 -11.03
CA LYS A 85 13.18 9.43 -11.68
C LYS A 85 13.12 10.67 -12.58
N LYS A 86 12.01 10.87 -13.31
CA LYS A 86 11.80 12.06 -14.15
C LYS A 86 11.62 13.33 -13.33
N ILE A 87 10.89 13.28 -12.21
CA ILE A 87 10.71 14.41 -11.27
C ILE A 87 12.06 14.82 -10.66
N LEU A 88 12.88 13.84 -10.28
CA LEU A 88 14.24 14.06 -9.78
C LEU A 88 15.23 14.42 -10.90
N MET A 89 14.77 14.61 -12.14
CA MET A 89 15.59 14.90 -13.31
C MET A 89 16.73 13.89 -13.55
N GLY A 90 16.56 12.66 -13.06
CA GLY A 90 17.56 11.61 -13.10
C GLY A 90 18.68 11.75 -12.06
N LEU A 91 18.61 12.75 -11.18
CA LEU A 91 19.59 12.97 -10.11
C LEU A 91 19.40 11.96 -8.99
N GLU A 92 20.52 11.48 -8.45
CA GLU A 92 20.55 10.73 -7.20
C GLU A 92 20.29 11.67 -6.00
N PRO A 93 19.74 11.17 -4.87
CA PRO A 93 19.46 12.00 -3.69
C PRO A 93 20.67 12.79 -3.18
N ASP A 94 21.87 12.21 -3.29
CA ASP A 94 23.11 12.85 -2.88
C ASP A 94 23.47 14.03 -3.79
N GLU A 95 23.21 13.91 -5.10
CA GLU A 95 23.44 14.98 -6.07
C GLU A 95 22.49 16.17 -5.83
N ILE A 96 21.22 15.88 -5.50
CA ILE A 96 20.23 16.92 -5.15
C ILE A 96 20.68 17.67 -3.90
N THR A 97 21.13 16.93 -2.88
CA THR A 97 21.63 17.52 -1.63
C THR A 97 22.84 18.40 -1.88
N LYS A 98 23.78 17.94 -2.73
CA LYS A 98 24.96 18.72 -3.11
C LYS A 98 24.57 20.01 -3.84
N LEU A 99 23.72 19.92 -4.87
CA LEU A 99 23.24 21.08 -5.63
C LEU A 99 22.49 22.08 -4.73
N TYR A 100 21.69 21.58 -3.80
CA TYR A 100 20.98 22.41 -2.82
C TYR A 100 21.96 23.17 -1.92
N ASN A 101 22.95 22.48 -1.36
CA ASN A 101 23.97 23.08 -0.50
C ASN A 101 24.85 24.08 -1.24
N GLU A 102 25.22 23.79 -2.50
CA GLU A 102 25.95 24.74 -3.35
C GLU A 102 25.15 26.02 -3.57
N ARG A 103 23.86 25.92 -3.88
CA ARG A 103 22.98 27.10 -4.04
C ARG A 103 22.86 27.89 -2.74
N MET A 104 22.66 27.22 -1.61
CA MET A 104 22.56 27.91 -0.31
C MET A 104 23.88 28.59 0.06
N GLY A 105 25.01 27.94 -0.22
CA GLY A 105 26.35 28.53 -0.04
C GLY A 105 26.56 29.79 -0.88
N ILE A 106 26.07 29.83 -2.12
CA ILE A 106 26.11 31.04 -2.95
C ILE A 106 25.27 32.16 -2.33
N ILE A 107 24.05 31.87 -1.90
CA ILE A 107 23.14 32.86 -1.28
C ILE A 107 23.74 33.44 0.01
N ASP A 108 24.37 32.61 0.82
CA ASP A 108 25.03 33.03 2.06
C ASP A 108 26.39 33.72 1.84
N ALA A 109 27.06 33.48 0.70
CA ALA A 109 28.32 34.15 0.36
C ALA A 109 28.12 35.60 -0.12
N ILE A 110 26.93 35.93 -0.65
CA ILE A 110 26.60 37.29 -1.08
C ILE A 110 26.58 38.21 0.15
N HIS A 111 27.32 39.32 0.07
CA HIS A 111 27.42 40.30 1.16
C HIS A 111 26.18 41.19 1.29
N GLU A 112 25.32 41.23 0.27
CA GLU A 112 24.04 41.93 0.31
C GLU A 112 23.02 41.14 1.15
N GLY A 113 22.17 41.85 1.87
CA GLY A 113 21.06 41.24 2.60
C GLY A 113 19.95 40.82 1.63
N LEU A 114 19.67 39.52 1.59
CA LEU A 114 18.61 38.94 0.78
C LEU A 114 17.47 38.45 1.68
N VAL A 115 16.27 38.96 1.44
CA VAL A 115 15.01 38.49 2.03
C VAL A 115 14.03 38.30 0.87
N ALA A 116 13.53 37.08 0.70
CA ALA A 116 12.50 36.78 -0.28
C ALA A 116 11.18 36.51 0.44
N VAL A 117 10.08 37.02 -0.12
CA VAL A 117 8.72 36.79 0.37
C VAL A 117 7.84 36.24 -0.74
N ASP A 118 6.81 35.49 -0.37
CA ASP A 118 5.77 35.09 -1.30
C ASP A 118 4.72 36.19 -1.52
N HIS A 119 3.72 35.88 -2.34
CA HIS A 119 2.60 36.78 -2.69
C HIS A 119 1.71 37.19 -1.51
N ILE A 120 1.84 36.55 -0.34
CA ILE A 120 1.08 36.85 0.88
C ILE A 120 2.01 37.51 1.93
N GLY A 121 3.26 37.80 1.57
CA GLY A 121 4.23 38.43 2.47
C GLY A 121 4.92 37.46 3.44
N ILE A 122 4.85 36.15 3.19
CA ILE A 122 5.53 35.15 4.02
C ILE A 122 6.99 35.02 3.60
N ILE A 123 7.92 35.06 4.57
CA ILE A 123 9.35 34.93 4.30
C ILE A 123 9.67 33.52 3.81
N THR A 124 10.20 33.42 2.60
CA THR A 124 10.60 32.15 1.95
C THR A 124 12.10 31.91 1.96
N LEU A 125 12.90 32.97 2.03
CA LEU A 125 14.36 32.89 2.07
C LEU A 125 14.93 34.10 2.83
N ILE A 126 15.94 33.87 3.66
CA ILE A 126 16.72 34.93 4.30
C ILE A 126 18.18 34.51 4.41
N ASN A 127 19.10 35.33 3.90
CA ASN A 127 20.53 35.00 3.92
C ASN A 127 21.23 35.50 5.20
N ASP A 128 22.45 35.02 5.42
CA ASP A 128 23.27 35.37 6.58
C ASP A 128 23.58 36.86 6.69
N SER A 129 23.75 37.53 5.54
CA SER A 129 24.02 38.97 5.46
C SER A 129 22.80 39.80 5.89
N ALA A 130 21.58 39.39 5.52
CA ALA A 130 20.34 40.04 5.95
C ALA A 130 20.17 39.96 7.47
N LEU A 131 20.44 38.79 8.08
CA LEU A 131 20.38 38.64 9.53
C LEU A 131 21.37 39.54 10.27
N LYS A 132 22.56 39.77 9.70
CA LYS A 132 23.54 40.71 10.26
C LYS A 132 23.05 42.15 10.15
N ILE A 133 22.56 42.54 8.98
CA ILE A 133 22.06 43.91 8.72
C ILE A 133 20.85 44.22 9.62
N LEU A 134 19.95 43.26 9.80
CA LEU A 134 18.76 43.38 10.64
C LEU A 134 19.05 43.16 12.14
N ASN A 135 20.31 42.91 12.53
CA ASN A 135 20.70 42.56 13.91
C ASN A 135 19.95 41.35 14.51
N LEU A 136 19.46 40.44 13.67
CA LEU A 136 18.72 39.23 14.07
C LEU A 136 19.61 38.00 14.27
N LYS A 137 20.87 38.03 13.79
CA LYS A 137 21.76 36.87 13.79
C LYS A 137 21.98 36.19 15.16
N ASN A 138 21.89 36.94 16.25
CA ASN A 138 22.05 36.41 17.62
C ASN A 138 20.72 36.26 18.37
N ALA A 139 19.61 36.70 17.79
CA ALA A 139 18.31 36.75 18.43
C ALA A 139 17.39 35.62 17.95
N VAL A 140 17.47 35.24 16.67
CA VAL A 140 16.54 34.28 16.04
C VAL A 140 17.27 33.45 14.98
N ASN A 141 16.96 32.15 14.90
CA ASN A 141 17.52 31.26 13.88
C ASN A 141 16.77 31.41 12.54
N LYS A 142 17.46 31.12 11.41
CA LYS A 142 16.85 31.14 10.07
C LYS A 142 15.58 30.28 10.00
N GLU A 143 15.59 29.08 10.58
CA GLU A 143 14.43 28.17 10.52
C GLU A 143 13.20 28.70 11.28
N GLN A 144 13.40 29.60 12.24
CA GLN A 144 12.32 30.22 13.00
C GLN A 144 11.71 31.42 12.26
N ILE A 145 12.43 32.03 11.32
CA ILE A 145 11.98 33.20 10.55
C ILE A 145 11.24 32.76 9.28
N ILE A 146 11.72 31.72 8.61
CA ILE A 146 11.09 31.19 7.39
C ILE A 146 9.67 30.72 7.73
N GLY A 147 8.70 31.09 6.89
CA GLY A 147 7.29 30.76 7.09
C GLY A 147 6.50 31.76 7.94
N HIS A 148 7.15 32.78 8.52
CA HIS A 148 6.46 33.86 9.23
C HIS A 148 6.20 35.05 8.31
N ASN A 149 5.22 35.88 8.68
CA ASN A 149 4.93 37.11 7.96
C ASN A 149 6.10 38.09 8.10
N VAL A 150 6.46 38.75 7.01
CA VAL A 150 7.59 39.67 6.98
C VAL A 150 7.41 40.90 7.87
N GLU A 151 6.18 41.37 8.11
CA GLU A 151 5.91 42.50 8.99
C GLU A 151 6.15 42.18 10.47
N GLU A 152 5.96 40.92 10.86
CA GLU A 152 6.21 40.45 12.24
C GLU A 152 7.71 40.40 12.53
N VAL A 153 8.52 40.01 11.54
CA VAL A 153 9.96 39.86 11.68
C VAL A 153 10.70 41.18 11.41
N ILE A 154 10.23 41.96 10.43
CA ILE A 154 10.82 43.23 10.01
C ILE A 154 9.74 44.32 10.10
N PRO A 155 9.50 44.87 11.30
CA PRO A 155 8.50 45.91 11.50
C PRO A 155 8.85 47.17 10.70
N ASN A 156 7.86 47.78 10.05
CA ASN A 156 7.98 48.90 9.11
C ASN A 156 8.62 48.54 7.74
N THR A 157 8.51 47.29 7.32
CA THR A 157 8.83 46.93 5.94
C THR A 157 7.80 47.49 4.96
N HIS A 158 8.25 48.02 3.82
CA HIS A 158 7.38 48.43 2.72
C HIS A 158 7.18 47.33 1.67
N MET A 159 7.63 46.11 1.94
CA MET A 159 7.59 45.01 0.98
C MET A 159 6.16 44.60 0.60
N ILE A 160 5.20 44.67 1.53
CA ILE A 160 3.80 44.36 1.22
C ILE A 160 3.21 45.38 0.25
N ASN A 161 3.54 46.66 0.42
CA ASN A 161 3.10 47.71 -0.49
C ASN A 161 3.64 47.49 -1.90
N VAL A 162 4.90 47.06 -2.04
CA VAL A 162 5.49 46.72 -3.35
C VAL A 162 4.79 45.52 -3.99
N LEU A 163 4.40 44.51 -3.20
CA LEU A 163 3.62 43.37 -3.70
C LEU A 163 2.23 43.79 -4.20
N GLU A 164 1.61 44.77 -3.57
CA GLU A 164 0.30 45.31 -3.97
C GLU A 164 0.37 46.26 -5.18
N THR A 165 1.44 47.05 -5.30
CA THR A 165 1.55 48.09 -6.34
C THR A 165 2.24 47.63 -7.63
N GLY A 166 3.03 46.56 -7.59
CA GLY A 166 3.80 46.05 -8.74
C GLY A 166 5.09 46.81 -9.00
#